data_AF-A0A1F7TWD0-F1
#
_entry.id   AF-A0A1F7TWD0-F1
#
_cell.length_a   1.000
_cell.length_b   1.000
_cell.length_c   1.000
_cell.angle_alpha   90.00
_cell.angle_beta   90.00
_cell.angle_gamma   90.00
#
_symmetry.space_group_name_H-M   'P 1'
#
loop_
_entity.id
_entity.type
_entity.pdbx_description
1 polymer ?
#
loop_
_entity_poly.entity_id
_entity_poly.type
_entity_poly.pdbx_seq_one_letter_code
_entity_poly.pdbx_strand_id
1 'polypeptide(L)' 'MKKTPEQISSPEQSKRMWKVLVEMEGYGRDGEEITGAALYEEVIVEAMTADEAEDIAANQDFGNRRVSGVEEPEELAENR' A
#
# COMPACT_ATOMS: atom_id res chain seq x y z
N MET A 1 -39.11 -3.81 -25.89
CA MET A 1 -37.65 -4.00 -25.77
C MET A 1 -37.14 -2.94 -24.79
N LYS A 2 -36.91 -3.28 -23.53
CA LYS A 2 -36.32 -2.34 -22.55
C LYS A 2 -34.82 -2.65 -22.51
N LYS A 3 -34.01 -1.69 -22.97
CA LYS A 3 -32.55 -1.77 -22.94
C LYS A 3 -32.09 -1.91 -21.48
N THR A 4 -31.23 -2.89 -21.24
CA THR A 4 -30.48 -3.06 -20.00
C THR A 4 -29.59 -1.83 -19.77
N PRO A 5 -29.38 -1.39 -18.51
CA PRO A 5 -28.38 -0.38 -18.24
C PRO A 5 -27.03 -0.91 -18.73
N GLU A 6 -26.32 -0.08 -19.49
CA GLU A 6 -24.95 -0.34 -19.90
C GLU A 6 -24.15 -0.61 -18.62
N GLN A 7 -23.84 -1.89 -18.37
CA GLN A 7 -22.77 -2.25 -17.47
C GLN A 7 -21.54 -1.61 -18.08
N ILE A 8 -21.13 -0.48 -17.49
CA ILE A 8 -19.80 0.07 -17.66
C ILE A 8 -18.91 -1.03 -17.07
N SER A 9 -18.49 -1.98 -17.92
CA SER A 9 -17.31 -2.76 -17.63
C SER A 9 -16.20 -1.73 -17.60
N SER A 10 -15.89 -1.23 -16.40
CA SER A 10 -14.58 -0.64 -16.14
C SER A 10 -13.57 -1.58 -16.80
N PRO A 11 -12.61 -1.08 -17.59
CA PRO A 11 -11.59 -1.95 -18.16
C PRO A 11 -11.08 -2.82 -17.02
N GLU A 12 -11.01 -4.13 -17.20
CA GLU A 12 -10.47 -5.07 -16.22
C GLU A 12 -9.02 -4.66 -15.92
N GLN A 13 -8.86 -3.68 -15.04
CA GLN A 13 -7.57 -3.28 -14.51
C GLN A 13 -7.17 -4.44 -13.64
N SER A 14 -6.25 -5.26 -14.18
CA SER A 14 -5.70 -6.37 -13.44
C SER A 14 -5.15 -5.82 -12.12
N LYS A 15 -5.57 -6.42 -11.01
CA LYS A 15 -5.02 -6.05 -9.71
C LYS A 15 -3.51 -6.23 -9.75
N ARG A 16 -2.79 -5.25 -9.21
CA ARG A 16 -1.33 -5.27 -9.09
C ARG A 16 -0.96 -5.19 -7.63
N MET A 17 0.25 -5.65 -7.32
CA MET A 17 0.81 -5.51 -5.98
C MET A 17 1.35 -4.10 -5.82
N TRP A 18 1.06 -3.47 -4.69
CA TRP A 18 1.51 -2.15 -4.30
C TRP A 18 2.31 -2.27 -3.01
N LYS A 19 3.38 -1.48 -2.88
CA LYS A 19 4.12 -1.38 -1.63
C LYS A 19 3.54 -0.23 -0.83
N VAL A 20 3.07 -0.52 0.38
CA VAL A 20 2.55 0.48 1.30
C VAL A 20 3.52 0.61 2.47
N LEU A 21 3.97 1.83 2.72
CA LEU A 21 4.89 2.15 3.81
C LEU A 21 4.08 2.49 5.07
N VAL A 22 4.30 1.73 6.14
CA VAL A 22 3.68 1.93 7.44
C VAL A 22 4.72 2.48 8.40
N GLU A 23 4.52 3.70 8.89
CA GLU A 23 5.44 4.33 9.84
C GLU A 23 5.42 3.56 11.17
N MET A 24 6.58 3.05 11.57
CA MET A 24 6.81 2.40 12.86
C MET A 24 7.12 3.44 13.93
N GLU A 25 7.03 3.03 15.20
CA GLU A 25 7.48 3.90 16.29
C GLU A 25 8.97 4.21 16.10
N GLY A 26 9.33 5.50 16.09
CA GLY A 26 10.68 5.98 15.80
C GLY A 26 11.76 5.61 16.81
N TYR A 27 11.48 4.66 17.70
CA TYR A 27 12.43 4.13 18.67
C TYR A 27 12.43 2.61 18.60
N GLY A 28 13.59 2.05 18.27
CA GLY A 28 13.81 0.61 18.29
C GLY A 28 13.78 0.04 19.72
N ARG A 29 13.82 -1.28 19.84
CA ARG A 29 13.78 -2.00 21.12
C ARG A 29 14.87 -1.57 22.11
N ASP A 30 15.98 -1.05 21.61
CA ASP A 30 17.14 -0.57 22.39
C ASP A 30 17.11 0.94 22.69
N GLY A 31 16.04 1.66 22.30
CA GLY A 31 15.91 3.11 22.45
C GLY A 31 16.67 3.94 21.41
N GLU A 32 17.22 3.28 20.38
CA GLU A 32 17.85 3.94 19.24
C GLU A 32 16.77 4.58 18.35
N GLU A 33 16.99 5.83 17.95
CA GLU A 33 16.12 6.54 17.02
C GLU A 33 16.20 5.90 15.64
N ILE A 34 15.08 5.38 15.15
CA ILE A 34 14.99 4.83 13.82
C ILE A 34 14.69 5.97 12.85
N THR A 35 15.53 6.14 11.84
CA THR A 35 15.39 7.20 10.82
C THR A 35 15.44 6.62 9.42
N GLY A 36 14.92 7.38 8.45
CA GLY A 36 14.95 7.00 7.04
C GLY A 36 14.10 5.77 6.73
N ALA A 37 14.53 4.94 5.78
CA ALA A 37 13.78 3.76 5.32
C ALA A 37 13.51 2.74 6.43
N ALA A 38 14.37 2.66 7.45
CA ALA A 38 14.19 1.75 8.58
C ALA A 38 12.97 2.10 9.45
N LEU A 39 12.46 3.34 9.35
CA LEU A 39 11.28 3.80 10.08
C LEU A 39 9.99 3.21 9.50
N TYR A 40 10.03 2.63 8.31
CA TYR A 40 8.84 2.16 7.61
C TYR A 40 8.83 0.63 7.52
N GLU A 41 7.70 0.04 7.86
CA GLU A 41 7.37 -1.35 7.56
C GLU A 41 6.72 -1.40 6.17
N GLU A 42 7.21 -2.26 5.30
CA GLU A 42 6.71 -2.40 3.93
C GLU A 42 5.63 -3.49 3.89
N VAL A 43 4.42 -3.12 3.50
CA VAL A 43 3.28 -4.03 3.37
C VAL A 43 2.89 -4.14 1.91
N ILE A 44 2.77 -5.37 1.41
CA ILE A 44 2.34 -5.61 0.03
C ILE A 44 0.83 -5.79 -0.03
N VAL A 45 0.17 -4.94 -0.82
CA VAL A 45 -1.29 -4.94 -0.97
C VAL A 45 -1.66 -5.16 -2.43
N GLU A 46 -2.58 -6.10 -2.69
CA GLU A 46 -3.12 -6.32 -4.03
C GLU A 46 -4.32 -5.38 -4.26
N ALA A 47 -4.19 -4.44 -5.19
CA ALA A 47 -5.22 -3.46 -5.51
C ALA A 47 -5.16 -3.00 -6.97
N MET A 48 -6.24 -2.40 -7.48
CA MET A 48 -6.25 -1.85 -8.85
C MET A 48 -5.50 -0.51 -8.95
N THR A 49 -5.59 0.33 -7.91
CA THR A 49 -5.00 1.67 -7.84
C THR A 49 -4.20 1.88 -6.55
N ALA A 50 -3.34 2.91 -6.53
CA ALA A 50 -2.58 3.29 -5.35
C ALA A 50 -3.50 3.68 -4.19
N ASP A 51 -4.55 4.47 -4.48
CA ASP A 51 -5.55 4.88 -3.49
C ASP A 51 -6.28 3.69 -2.87
N GLU A 52 -6.62 2.66 -3.68
CA GLU A 52 -7.25 1.44 -3.17
C GLU A 52 -6.28 0.63 -2.30
N ALA A 53 -5.00 0.57 -2.67
CA ALA A 53 -3.98 -0.05 -1.82
C ALA A 53 -3.78 0.69 -0.50
N GLU A 54 -3.80 2.03 -0.52
CA GLU A 54 -3.73 2.87 0.67
C GLU A 54 -4.92 2.63 1.58
N ASP A 55 -6.14 2.61 1.04
CA ASP A 55 -7.36 2.38 1.80
C ASP A 55 -7.37 0.96 2.42
N ILE A 56 -7.02 -0.07 1.64
CA ILE A 56 -6.93 -1.44 2.14
C ILE A 56 -5.89 -1.54 3.27
N ALA A 57 -4.72 -0.91 3.12
CA ALA A 57 -3.70 -0.88 4.15
C ALA A 57 -4.17 -0.09 5.38
N ALA A 58 -4.76 1.10 5.20
CA ALA A 58 -5.21 1.95 6.30
C ALA A 58 -6.31 1.28 7.15
N ASN A 59 -7.06 0.35 6.55
CA ASN A 59 -8.05 -0.48 7.23
C ASN A 59 -7.46 -1.75 7.89
N GLN A 60 -6.16 -2.04 7.75
CA GLN A 60 -5.50 -3.11 8.48
C GLN A 60 -5.14 -2.67 9.91
N ASP A 61 -5.15 -3.63 10.84
CA ASP A 61 -4.75 -3.38 12.22
C ASP A 61 -3.23 -3.34 12.34
N PHE A 62 -2.67 -2.12 12.34
CA PHE A 62 -1.25 -1.90 12.62
C PHE A 62 -0.98 -1.43 14.05
N GLY A 63 -1.98 -1.49 14.93
CA GLY A 63 -1.90 -0.94 16.29
C GLY A 63 -1.86 0.58 16.27
N ASN A 64 -0.81 1.18 16.86
CA ASN A 64 -0.64 2.64 16.90
C ASN A 64 0.04 3.23 15.64
N ARG A 65 0.46 2.38 14.70
CA ARG A 65 1.19 2.75 13.48
C ARG A 65 0.23 3.24 12.40
N ARG A 66 0.74 4.03 11.45
CA ARG A 66 -0.08 4.64 10.39
C ARG A 66 0.55 4.45 9.02
N VAL A 67 -0.30 4.33 8.00
CA VAL A 67 0.15 4.38 6.60
C VAL A 67 0.73 5.77 6.34
N SER A 68 1.94 5.81 5.80
CA SER A 68 2.67 7.03 5.48
C SER A 68 2.78 7.28 3.98
N GLY A 69 2.57 6.26 3.14
CA GLY A 69 2.56 6.40 1.69
C GLY A 69 2.43 5.08 0.96
N VAL A 70 2.15 5.18 -0.34
CA VAL A 70 2.09 4.05 -1.27
C VAL A 70 3.07 4.28 -2.40
N GLU A 71 3.90 3.28 -2.67
CA GLU A 71 4.86 3.26 -3.76
C GLU A 71 4.40 2.27 -4.83
N GLU A 72 4.60 2.65 -6.10
CA GLU A 72 4.39 1.73 -7.22
C GLU A 72 5.35 0.54 -7.09
N PRO A 73 4.95 -0.67 -7.55
CA PRO A 73 5.83 -1.83 -7.56
C PRO A 73 7.06 -1.68 -8.46
N GLU A 74 7.17 -0.57 -9.21
CA GLU A 74 8.34 -0.20 -10.00
C GLU A 74 9.50 0.16 -9.07
N GLU A 75 10.16 -0.84 -8.45
CA GLU A 75 11.58 -0.84 -8.04
C GLU A 75 12.03 -2.01 -7.13
N LEU A 76 11.25 -3.10 -6.95
CA LEU A 76 11.83 -4.33 -6.38
C LEU A 76 12.78 -5.08 -7.35
N ALA A 77 12.95 -4.55 -8.55
CA ALA A 77 13.70 -5.18 -9.63
C ALA A 77 14.96 -4.39 -10.04
N GLU A 78 15.71 -3.76 -9.14
CA GLU A 78 17.08 -3.31 -9.46
C GLU A 78 17.93 -3.10 -8.20
N ASN A 79 18.28 -4.19 -7.50
CA ASN A 79 19.48 -4.23 -6.66
C ASN A 79 20.31 -5.43 -7.10
N ARG A 80 21.00 -5.28 -8.24
CA ARG A 80 21.95 -6.23 -8.81
C ARG A 80 23.37 -5.73 -8.62
#